data_AF-A0A967WIC4-F1
#
_entry.id   AF-A0A967WIC4-F1
#
_cell.length_a   1.000
_cell.length_b   1.000
_cell.length_c   1.000
_cell.angle_alpha   90.00
_cell.angle_beta   90.00
_cell.angle_gamma   90.00
#
_symmetry.space_group_name_H-M   'P 1'
#
loop_
_entity.id
_entity.type
_entity.pdbx_description
1 polymer ?
#
loop_
_entity_poly.entity_id
_entity_poly.type
_entity_poly.pdbx_seq_one_letter_code
_entity_poly.pdbx_strand_id
1 'polypeptide(L)'
;MNKQRTLVLFFALLCGLVLASGALAGGISSDRYAVPWNAHWGGGGLSSSDNYAVNGTVGQGAIGWIESANYGVRAGYWYGAIVEYRIYLPLVLRNAA
;
A
#
# COMPACT_ATOMS: atom_id res chain seq x y z
N MET A 1 -23.29 5.79 -52.97
CA MET A 1 -22.73 4.49 -52.52
C MET A 1 -23.87 3.50 -52.36
N ASN A 2 -23.72 2.29 -52.88
CA ASN A 2 -24.70 1.21 -52.72
C ASN A 2 -24.78 0.76 -51.26
N LYS A 3 -26.00 0.68 -50.71
CA LYS A 3 -26.27 0.38 -49.30
C LYS A 3 -25.53 -0.87 -48.78
N GLN A 4 -25.33 -1.85 -49.66
CA GLN A 4 -24.57 -3.07 -49.38
C GLN A 4 -23.07 -2.81 -49.13
N ARG A 5 -22.41 -1.93 -49.90
CA ARG A 5 -20.99 -1.59 -49.63
C ARG A 5 -20.83 -0.82 -48.33
N THR A 6 -21.77 0.07 -48.02
CA THR A 6 -21.75 0.81 -46.75
C THR A 6 -21.87 -0.14 -45.55
N LEU A 7 -22.74 -1.15 -45.62
CA LEU A 7 -22.88 -2.15 -44.56
C LEU A 7 -21.63 -3.01 -44.37
N VAL A 8 -20.99 -3.43 -45.47
CA VAL A 8 -19.76 -4.22 -45.41
C VAL A 8 -18.61 -3.41 -44.78
N LEU A 9 -18.45 -2.15 -45.17
CA LEU A 9 -17.42 -1.28 -44.60
C LEU A 9 -17.66 -1.01 -43.10
N PHE A 10 -18.93 -0.85 -42.70
CA PHE A 10 -19.28 -0.65 -41.31
C PHE A 10 -18.98 -1.90 -40.46
N PHE A 11 -19.33 -3.09 -40.93
CA PHE A 11 -19.00 -4.35 -40.25
C PHE A 11 -17.49 -4.60 -40.17
N ALA A 12 -16.75 -4.30 -41.24
CA ALA A 12 -15.30 -4.42 -41.25
C ALA A 12 -14.64 -3.47 -40.23
N LEU A 13 -15.11 -2.23 -40.14
CA LEU A 13 -14.65 -1.25 -39.15
C LEU A 13 -14.95 -1.73 -37.72
N LEU A 14 -16.15 -2.27 -37.49
CA LEU A 14 -16.58 -2.74 -36.18
C LEU A 14 -15.78 -3.96 -35.71
N CYS A 15 -15.52 -4.92 -36.62
CA CYS A 15 -14.61 -6.03 -36.36
C CYS A 15 -13.18 -5.54 -36.07
N GLY A 16 -12.70 -4.53 -36.81
CA GLY A 16 -11.39 -3.90 -36.56
C GLY A 16 -11.29 -3.27 -35.18
N LEU A 17 -12.32 -2.56 -34.73
CA LEU A 17 -12.36 -1.94 -33.40
C LEU A 17 -12.38 -2.98 -32.27
N VAL A 18 -13.14 -4.06 -32.42
CA VAL A 18 -13.20 -5.15 -31.41
C VAL A 18 -11.84 -5.82 -31.26
N LEU A 19 -11.14 -6.10 -32.36
CA LEU A 19 -9.79 -6.68 -32.33
C LEU A 19 -8.75 -5.72 -31.74
N ALA A 20 -8.86 -4.42 -32.02
CA ALA A 20 -7.98 -3.41 -31.44
C ALA A 20 -8.15 -3.27 -29.92
N SER A 21 -9.37 -3.44 -29.40
CA SER A 21 -9.64 -3.37 -27.95
C SER A 21 -8.97 -4.49 -27.15
N GLY A 22 -8.93 -5.71 -27.70
CA GLY A 22 -8.26 -6.84 -27.05
C GLY A 22 -6.73 -6.70 -26.99
N ALA A 23 -6.13 -6.06 -28.00
CA ALA A 23 -4.69 -5.78 -28.03
C ALA A 23 -4.27 -4.67 -27.06
N LEU A 24 -5.16 -3.73 -26.74
CA LEU A 24 -4.88 -2.62 -25.82
C LEU A 24 -5.28 -2.92 -24.36
N ALA A 25 -6.07 -3.98 -24.12
CA ALA A 25 -6.51 -4.40 -22.79
C ALA A 25 -5.50 -5.32 -22.05
N GLY A 26 -4.40 -5.69 -22.69
CA GLY A 26 -3.28 -6.32 -22.00
C GLY A 26 -2.66 -5.30 -21.04
N GLY A 27 -2.84 -5.53 -19.73
CA GLY A 27 -2.06 -4.83 -18.72
C GLY A 27 -0.57 -4.85 -19.10
N ILE A 28 0.17 -3.80 -18.73
CA ILE A 28 1.58 -3.63 -19.09
C ILE A 28 2.40 -4.82 -18.56
N SER A 29 2.46 -5.88 -19.34
CA SER A 29 3.32 -7.04 -19.14
C SER A 29 3.80 -7.44 -20.52
N SER A 30 5.06 -7.15 -20.80
CA SER A 30 5.77 -7.73 -21.94
C SER A 30 6.65 -8.86 -21.43
N ASP A 31 7.03 -9.78 -22.30
CA ASP A 31 7.93 -10.91 -21.99
C ASP A 31 9.26 -10.49 -21.34
N ARG A 32 9.60 -9.19 -21.37
CA ARG A 32 10.82 -8.61 -20.80
C ARG A 32 10.58 -7.56 -19.71
N TYR A 33 9.34 -7.12 -19.52
CA TYR A 33 8.95 -6.13 -18.51
C TYR A 33 7.65 -6.60 -17.87
N ALA A 34 7.79 -7.38 -16.81
CA ALA A 34 6.74 -7.49 -15.81
C ALA A 34 6.78 -6.21 -14.97
N VAL A 35 5.62 -5.63 -14.67
CA VAL A 35 5.48 -4.69 -13.55
C VAL A 35 5.09 -5.51 -12.33
N PRO A 36 6.04 -6.05 -11.53
CA PRO A 36 5.71 -6.73 -10.30
C PRO A 36 5.20 -5.68 -9.31
N TRP A 37 3.89 -5.67 -9.08
CA TRP A 37 3.29 -4.89 -8.01
C TRP A 37 3.51 -5.64 -6.69
N ASN A 38 4.35 -5.07 -5.83
CA ASN A 38 4.49 -5.53 -4.45
C ASN A 38 3.63 -4.60 -3.57
N ALA A 39 2.45 -5.05 -3.17
CA ALA A 39 1.65 -4.36 -2.18
C ALA A 39 2.26 -4.61 -0.78
N HIS A 40 3.00 -3.64 -0.25
CA HIS A 40 3.40 -3.68 1.15
C HIS A 40 2.27 -3.13 2.02
N TRP A 41 1.66 -4.06 2.75
CA TRP A 41 0.61 -3.86 3.74
C TRP A 41 1.10 -2.99 4.90
N GLY A 42 0.28 -2.02 5.29
CA GLY A 42 0.56 -1.14 6.43
C GLY A 42 -0.54 -0.11 6.59
N GLY A 43 -1.69 -0.54 7.13
CA GLY A 43 -2.77 0.36 7.53
C GLY A 43 -2.73 0.59 9.03
N GLY A 44 -2.54 1.82 9.47
CA GLY A 44 -2.62 2.21 10.87
C GLY A 44 -3.40 3.51 11.03
N GLY A 45 -3.92 3.78 12.22
CA GLY A 45 -4.70 4.98 12.47
C GLY A 45 -5.11 5.15 13.91
N LEU A 46 -5.54 6.38 14.21
CA LEU A 46 -6.14 6.73 15.48
C LEU A 46 -7.54 6.10 15.57
N SER A 47 -7.76 5.31 16.62
CA SER A 47 -9.08 4.85 17.02
C SER A 47 -9.39 5.49 18.37
N SER A 48 -10.47 6.27 18.45
CA SER A 48 -10.82 7.02 19.66
C SER A 48 -12.30 6.90 20.04
N SER A 49 -12.55 7.08 21.33
CA SER A 49 -13.84 7.22 22.00
C SER A 49 -13.76 8.39 22.97
N ASP A 50 -14.87 8.76 23.62
CA ASP A 50 -14.92 9.87 24.56
C ASP A 50 -13.89 9.80 25.69
N ASN A 51 -13.48 8.58 26.08
CA ASN A 51 -12.57 8.35 27.21
C ASN A 51 -11.20 7.77 26.81
N TYR A 52 -11.04 7.30 25.57
CA TYR A 52 -9.84 6.56 25.18
C TYR A 52 -9.44 6.82 23.74
N ALA A 53 -8.13 6.94 23.49
CA ALA A 53 -7.55 7.00 22.17
C ALA A 53 -6.40 6.00 22.06
N VAL A 54 -6.38 5.21 20.99
CA VAL A 54 -5.36 4.22 20.67
C VAL A 54 -4.88 4.47 19.25
N ASN A 55 -3.57 4.58 19.06
CA ASN A 55 -2.99 4.64 17.73
C ASN A 55 -2.35 3.29 17.41
N GLY A 56 -2.90 2.59 16.41
CA GLY A 56 -2.45 1.27 16.01
C GLY A 56 -1.84 1.27 14.63
N THR A 57 -0.92 0.34 14.36
CA THR A 57 -0.44 0.05 13.01
C THR A 57 -0.62 -1.43 12.71
N VAL A 58 -1.29 -1.77 11.60
CA VAL A 58 -1.37 -3.15 11.11
C VAL A 58 -0.03 -3.54 10.52
N GLY A 59 0.55 -4.60 11.09
CA GLY A 59 1.59 -5.46 10.53
C GLY A 59 2.60 -4.76 9.64
N GLN A 60 3.64 -4.17 10.23
CA GLN A 60 4.80 -3.77 9.44
C GLN A 60 5.58 -5.03 9.09
N GLY A 61 5.61 -5.39 7.80
CA GLY A 61 6.32 -6.58 7.30
C GLY A 61 7.83 -6.55 7.56
N ALA A 62 8.37 -5.39 7.94
CA ALA A 62 9.71 -5.25 8.48
C ALA A 62 9.73 -4.21 9.60
N ILE A 63 10.51 -4.48 10.64
CA ILE A 63 10.77 -3.60 11.78
C ILE A 63 12.28 -3.45 11.93
N GLY A 64 12.76 -2.26 12.31
CA GLY A 64 14.18 -2.02 12.51
C GLY A 64 14.86 -1.21 11.39
N TRP A 65 16.19 -1.21 11.41
CA TRP A 65 17.00 -0.68 10.33
C TRP A 65 17.18 -1.77 9.27
N ILE A 66 16.86 -1.44 8.03
CA ILE A 66 17.05 -2.31 6.87
C ILE A 66 17.97 -1.56 5.92
N GLU A 67 19.07 -2.18 5.49
CA GLU A 67 20.06 -1.48 4.68
C GLU A 67 20.53 -2.28 3.47
N SER A 68 21.09 -1.53 2.53
CA SER A 68 21.80 -1.96 1.33
C SER A 68 23.08 -1.13 1.21
N ALA A 69 23.91 -1.39 0.21
CA ALA A 69 25.16 -0.67 0.02
C ALA A 69 25.02 0.87 -0.05
N ASN A 70 23.86 1.38 -0.49
CA ASN A 70 23.67 2.81 -0.75
C ASN A 70 22.48 3.44 -0.01
N TYR A 71 21.62 2.62 0.60
CA TYR A 71 20.38 3.09 1.21
C TYR A 71 20.06 2.30 2.46
N GLY A 72 19.48 2.96 3.44
CA GLY A 72 18.79 2.27 4.51
C GLY A 72 17.47 2.92 4.87
N VAL A 73 16.58 2.09 5.38
CA VAL A 73 15.20 2.39 5.70
C VAL A 73 15.00 2.09 7.18
N ARG A 74 14.43 3.08 7.88
CA ARG A 74 13.98 2.96 9.26
C ARG A 74 12.52 2.52 9.24
N ALA A 75 12.27 1.25 9.48
CA ALA A 75 10.94 0.67 9.52
C ALA A 75 10.48 0.42 10.96
N GLY A 76 9.20 0.59 11.24
CA GLY A 76 8.61 0.52 12.58
C GLY A 76 7.92 1.82 12.98
N TYR A 77 6.75 1.73 13.62
CA TYR A 77 5.94 2.89 14.05
C TYR A 77 6.67 3.84 15.01
N TRP A 78 7.64 3.32 15.78
CA TRP A 78 8.45 4.09 16.74
C TRP A 78 9.95 4.07 16.43
N TYR A 79 10.37 3.66 15.23
CA TYR A 79 11.79 3.50 14.95
C TYR A 79 12.50 4.87 14.96
N GLY A 80 13.34 5.09 15.98
CA GLY A 80 14.05 6.36 16.20
C GLY A 80 13.24 7.43 16.92
N ALA A 81 12.02 7.14 17.39
CA ALA A 81 11.29 8.05 18.24
C ALA A 81 11.93 8.12 19.63
N ILE A 82 12.22 9.33 20.09
CA ILE A 82 12.66 9.59 21.46
C ILE A 82 11.39 9.68 22.30
N VAL A 83 10.98 8.56 22.89
CA VAL A 83 9.86 8.52 23.82
C VAL A 83 10.39 8.79 25.22
N GLU A 84 9.99 9.91 25.83
CA GLU A 84 10.27 10.19 27.24
C GLU A 84 9.40 9.27 28.10
N TYR A 85 9.99 8.21 28.66
CA TYR A 85 9.32 7.38 29.66
C TYR A 85 9.53 7.99 31.04
N ARG A 86 8.45 8.49 31.64
CA ARG A 86 8.47 8.94 33.03
C ARG A 86 8.14 7.74 33.93
N ILE A 87 9.17 7.12 34.49
CA ILE A 87 9.02 6.02 35.45
C ILE A 87 8.64 6.64 36.79
N TYR A 88 7.39 6.46 37.20
CA TYR A 88 6.95 6.81 38.55
C TYR A 88 7.26 5.65 39.48
N LEU A 89 8.15 5.85 40.44
CA LEU A 89 8.42 4.87 41.48
C LEU A 89 7.18 4.72 42.37
N PRO A 90 6.60 3.51 42.55
CA PRO A 90 5.57 3.32 43.55
C PRO A 90 6.19 3.52 44.94
N LEU A 91 5.93 4.68 45.55
CA LEU A 91 6.35 4.97 46.91
C LEU A 91 5.47 4.17 47.88
N VAL A 92 5.92 2.97 48.25
CA VAL A 92 5.35 2.24 49.40
C VAL A 92 6.00 2.80 50.67
N LEU A 93 5.34 3.76 51.30
CA LEU A 93 5.72 4.21 52.64
C LEU A 93 5.21 3.20 53.68
N ARG A 94 6.13 2.45 54.28
CA ARG A 94 5.91 1.77 55.55
C ARG A 94 5.86 2.84 56.65
N ASN A 95 4.69 3.03 57.27
CA ASN A 95 4.61 3.73 58.54
C ASN A 95 5.33 2.87 59.59
N ALA A 96 6.44 3.37 60.13
CA ALA A 96 6.97 2.86 61.39
C ALA A 96 6.17 3.54 62.51
N ALA A 97 5.35 2.75 63.20
CA ALA A 97 4.80 3.11 64.50
C ALA A 97 5.87 2.92 65.58
#